data_AF-A0A095SFJ5-F1
#
_entry.id   AF-A0A095SFJ5-F1
#
_cell.length_a   1.000
_cell.length_b   1.000
_cell.length_c   1.000
_cell.angle_alpha   90.00
_cell.angle_beta   90.00
_cell.angle_gamma   90.00
#
_symmetry.space_group_name_H-M   'P 1'
#
loop_
_entity.id
_entity.type
_entity.pdbx_description
1 polymer ?
#
loop_
_entity_poly.entity_id
_entity_poly.type
_entity_poly.pdbx_seq_one_letter_code
_entity_poly.pdbx_strand_id
1 'polypeptide(L)'
;MQVTIHPEVLKELEYLVELHQRHGAPNTQNNVEDLVAYVLASVADGSRRPGAWERQLLELMGLVAESDEHQHYRSHYGPPEGPPKGT
;
A
#
# COMPACT_ATOMS: atom_id res chain seq x y z
N MET A 1 6.77 -4.30 -14.85
CA MET A 1 7.37 -4.91 -13.64
C MET A 1 6.63 -6.21 -13.38
N GLN A 2 7.31 -7.31 -13.10
CA GLN A 2 6.66 -8.58 -12.76
C GLN A 2 6.88 -8.84 -11.27
N VAL A 3 5.79 -8.95 -10.51
CA VAL A 3 5.83 -9.31 -9.09
C VAL A 3 5.48 -10.78 -8.98
N THR A 4 6.37 -11.56 -8.38
CA THR A 4 6.13 -13.00 -8.13
C THR A 4 5.43 -13.15 -6.79
N ILE A 5 4.24 -13.74 -6.79
CA ILE A 5 3.47 -14.04 -5.58
C ILE A 5 3.67 -15.51 -5.25
N HIS A 6 3.92 -15.81 -3.97
CA HIS A 6 4.01 -17.20 -3.50
C HIS A 6 2.70 -17.94 -3.81
N PRO A 7 2.72 -19.17 -4.34
CA PRO A 7 1.50 -19.86 -4.79
C PRO A 7 0.42 -20.01 -3.71
N GLU A 8 0.81 -20.22 -2.45
CA GLU A 8 -0.16 -20.32 -1.34
C GLU A 8 -0.80 -18.97 -1.00
N VAL A 9 -0.03 -17.88 -1.10
CA VAL A 9 -0.57 -16.53 -0.93
C VAL A 9 -1.54 -16.21 -2.06
N LEU A 10 -1.18 -16.59 -3.30
CA LEU A 10 -2.05 -16.40 -4.46
C LEU A 10 -3.42 -17.06 -4.25
N LYS A 11 -3.46 -18.30 -3.76
CA LYS A 11 -4.72 -19.02 -3.48
C LYS A 11 -5.62 -18.26 -2.50
N GLU A 12 -5.06 -17.69 -1.45
CA GLU A 12 -5.83 -16.89 -0.49
C GLU A 12 -6.35 -15.58 -1.11
N LEU A 13 -5.56 -14.93 -1.98
CA LEU A 13 -6.00 -13.73 -2.70
C LEU A 13 -7.12 -14.05 -3.70
N GLU A 14 -7.02 -15.18 -4.41
CA GLU A 14 -8.07 -15.67 -5.30
C GLU A 14 -9.37 -15.92 -4.54
N TYR A 15 -9.28 -16.58 -3.38
CA TYR A 15 -10.43 -16.84 -2.52
C TYR A 15 -11.07 -15.56 -1.98
N LEU A 16 -10.27 -14.56 -1.60
CA LEU A 16 -10.77 -13.25 -1.17
C LEU A 16 -11.56 -12.55 -2.28
N VAL A 17 -11.04 -12.57 -3.51
CA VAL A 17 -11.74 -12.01 -4.68
C VAL A 17 -13.04 -12.77 -4.95
N GLU A 18 -13.03 -14.09 -4.85
CA GLU A 18 -14.25 -14.92 -4.98
C GLU A 18 -15.31 -14.52 -3.94
N LEU A 19 -14.91 -14.25 -2.69
CA LEU A 19 -15.82 -13.77 -1.65
C LEU A 19 -16.39 -12.39 -1.98
N HIS A 20 -15.56 -11.45 -2.45
CA HIS A 20 -16.02 -10.13 -2.89
C HIS A 20 -17.06 -10.23 -4.01
N GLN A 21 -16.87 -11.14 -4.97
CA GLN A 21 -17.81 -11.34 -6.08
C GLN A 21 -19.14 -11.97 -5.62
N ARG A 22 -19.10 -12.93 -4.69
CA ARG A 22 -20.30 -13.63 -4.21
C ARG A 22 -21.13 -12.83 -3.22
N HIS A 23 -20.47 -12.05 -2.36
CA HIS A 23 -21.11 -11.43 -1.21
C HIS A 23 -21.01 -9.90 -1.20
N GLY A 24 -20.24 -9.32 -2.13
CA GLY A 24 -19.91 -7.90 -2.12
C GLY A 24 -18.81 -7.57 -1.10
N ALA A 25 -18.25 -6.38 -1.23
CA ALA A 25 -17.36 -5.78 -0.24
C ALA A 25 -17.47 -4.24 -0.33
N PRO A 26 -17.12 -3.50 0.73
CA PRO A 26 -17.04 -2.04 0.67
C PRO A 26 -16.08 -1.54 -0.42
N ASN A 27 -15.04 -2.31 -0.73
CA ASN A 27 -14.11 -2.07 -1.83
C ASN A 27 -13.90 -3.34 -2.66
N THR A 28 -14.92 -3.74 -3.42
CA THR A 28 -14.89 -4.93 -4.28
C THR A 28 -13.75 -4.87 -5.30
N GLN A 29 -13.06 -6.00 -5.46
CA GLN A 29 -12.00 -6.19 -6.47
C GLN A 29 -12.48 -7.24 -7.48
N ASN A 30 -12.20 -7.04 -8.77
CA ASN A 30 -12.70 -7.95 -9.81
C ASN A 30 -11.79 -9.16 -10.02
N ASN A 31 -10.49 -9.00 -9.77
CA ASN A 31 -9.46 -10.01 -9.95
C ASN A 31 -8.31 -9.77 -8.97
N VAL A 32 -7.36 -10.71 -8.90
CA VAL A 32 -6.21 -10.63 -8.00
C VAL A 32 -5.26 -9.48 -8.37
N GLU A 33 -5.13 -9.16 -9.65
CA GLU A 33 -4.26 -8.07 -10.12
C GLU A 33 -4.77 -6.71 -9.62
N ASP A 34 -6.08 -6.44 -9.71
CA ASP A 34 -6.72 -5.24 -9.18
C ASP A 34 -6.50 -5.12 -7.67
N LEU A 35 -6.70 -6.23 -6.94
CA LEU A 35 -6.48 -6.29 -5.49
C LEU A 35 -5.03 -5.96 -5.12
N VAL A 36 -4.07 -6.59 -5.80
CA VAL A 36 -2.64 -6.37 -5.56
C VAL A 36 -2.25 -4.93 -5.92
N ALA A 37 -2.75 -4.41 -7.04
CA ALA A 37 -2.51 -3.03 -7.44
C ALA A 37 -3.04 -2.04 -6.39
N TYR A 38 -4.24 -2.27 -5.86
CA TYR A 38 -4.83 -1.45 -4.80
C TYR A 38 -4.01 -1.48 -3.51
N VAL A 39 -3.58 -2.66 -3.07
CA VAL A 39 -2.74 -2.81 -1.87
C VAL A 39 -1.40 -2.10 -2.04
N LEU A 40 -0.75 -2.27 -3.19
CA LEU A 40 0.53 -1.60 -3.48
C LEU A 40 0.37 -0.08 -3.55
N ALA A 41 -0.72 0.42 -4.13
CA ALA A 41 -1.03 1.85 -4.13
C ALA A 41 -1.27 2.38 -2.72
N SER A 42 -1.98 1.63 -1.88
CA SER A 42 -2.21 1.98 -0.47
C SER A 42 -0.88 2.06 0.30
N VAL A 43 0.05 1.12 0.06
CA VAL A 43 1.37 1.16 0.68
C VAL A 43 2.16 2.41 0.26
N ALA A 44 2.15 2.75 -1.04
CA ALA A 44 2.82 3.94 -1.55
C ALA A 44 2.21 5.23 -0.97
N ASP A 45 0.87 5.27 -0.84
CA ASP A 45 0.14 6.40 -0.27
C ASP A 45 0.39 6.57 1.23
N GLY A 46 0.41 5.47 1.99
CA GLY A 46 0.81 5.49 3.39
C GLY A 46 2.22 6.01 3.56
N SER A 47 3.16 5.60 2.70
CA SER A 47 4.56 6.04 2.78
C SER A 47 4.73 7.55 2.57
N ARG A 48 3.99 8.16 1.64
CA ARG A 48 4.11 9.60 1.35
C ARG A 48 3.21 10.49 2.23
N ARG A 49 2.28 9.92 3.00
CA ARG A 49 1.26 10.67 3.78
C ARG A 49 1.23 10.22 5.24
N PRO A 50 2.05 10.81 6.13
CA PRO A 50 2.07 10.50 7.56
C PRO A 50 0.69 10.52 8.26
N GLY A 51 -0.23 11.39 7.84
CA GLY A 51 -1.57 11.47 8.42
C GLY A 51 -2.65 10.63 7.73
N ALA A 52 -2.32 9.81 6.72
CA ALA A 52 -3.31 9.00 6.02
C ALA A 52 -3.60 7.69 6.77
N TRP A 53 -4.78 7.10 6.56
CA TRP A 53 -5.13 5.85 7.24
C TRP A 53 -4.19 4.71 6.86
N GLU A 54 -3.68 4.69 5.63
CA GLU A 54 -2.72 3.71 5.12
C GLU A 54 -1.42 3.72 5.94
N ARG A 55 -1.03 4.86 6.55
CA ARG A 55 0.16 4.94 7.41
C ARG A 55 0.07 3.97 8.59
N GLN A 56 -1.11 3.79 9.18
CA GLN A 56 -1.30 2.90 10.33
C GLN A 56 -0.94 1.45 9.98
N LEU A 57 -1.25 1.01 8.75
CA LEU A 57 -0.86 -0.31 8.27
C LEU A 57 0.66 -0.45 8.17
N LEU A 58 1.37 0.58 7.70
CA LEU A 58 2.83 0.57 7.61
C LEU A 58 3.49 0.55 8.99
N GLU A 59 2.93 1.28 9.96
CA GLU A 59 3.41 1.29 11.35
C GLU A 59 3.26 -0.09 12.00
N LEU A 60 2.10 -0.72 11.84
CA LEU A 60 1.84 -2.08 12.35
C LEU A 60 2.80 -3.12 11.74
N MET A 61 3.21 -2.95 10.49
CA MET A 61 4.15 -3.83 9.81
C MET A 61 5.63 -3.46 10.06
N GLY A 62 5.92 -2.36 10.78
CA GLY A 62 7.28 -1.88 11.00
C GLY A 62 7.98 -1.37 9.73
N LEU A 63 7.21 -0.91 8.74
CA LEU A 63 7.73 -0.43 7.45
C LEU A 63 7.98 1.08 7.41
N VAL A 64 7.87 1.75 8.56
CA VAL A 64 8.13 3.19 8.69
C VAL A 64 9.55 3.41 9.18
N ALA A 65 10.42 3.93 8.32
CA ALA A 65 11.71 4.46 8.74
C ALA A 65 11.53 5.64 9.71
N GLU A 66 12.26 5.63 10.83
CA GLU A 66 12.31 6.73 11.80
C GLU A 66 13.20 7.87 11.28
N SER A 67 12.71 8.62 10.30
CA SER A 67 13.41 9.78 9.75
C SER A 67 12.45 10.93 9.43
N ASP A 68 12.97 12.16 9.49
CA ASP A 68 12.21 13.37 9.17
C ASP A 68 11.60 13.32 7.76
N GLU A 69 12.30 12.70 6.80
CA GLU A 69 11.83 12.53 5.44
C GLU A 69 10.54 11.68 5.36
N HIS A 70 10.44 10.65 6.20
CA HIS A 70 9.26 9.78 6.23
C HIS A 70 8.12 10.34 7.10
N GLN A 71 8.43 11.30 7.97
CA GLN A 71 7.47 12.10 8.72
C GLN A 71 6.96 13.33 7.95
N HIS A 72 7.48 13.58 6.74
CA HIS A 72 7.05 14.67 5.88
C HIS A 72 6.05 14.20 4.82
N TYR A 73 4.93 14.92 4.69
CA TYR A 73 3.98 14.69 3.60
C TYR A 73 4.60 15.07 2.25
N ARG A 74 4.51 14.19 1.25
CA ARG A 74 4.98 14.45 -0.13
C ARG A 74 3.86 14.28 -1.16
N SER A 75 3.76 15.24 -2.07
CA SER A 75 2.77 15.24 -3.16
C SER A 75 3.17 14.36 -4.35
N HIS A 76 4.44 13.99 -4.45
CA HIS A 76 4.99 13.18 -5.53
C HIS A 76 5.56 11.86 -4.99
N TYR A 77 5.63 10.85 -5.86
CA TYR A 77 6.21 9.55 -5.53
C TYR A 77 7.74 9.57 -5.65
N GLY A 78 8.40 8.74 -4.84
CA GLY A 78 9.85 8.63 -4.82
C GLY A 78 10.54 9.62 -3.87
N PRO A 79 11.84 9.86 -4.09
CA PRO A 79 12.63 10.81 -3.31
C PRO A 79 12.07 12.24 -3.44
N PRO A 80 12.19 13.08 -2.40
CA PRO A 80 11.87 14.50 -2.49
C PRO A 80 12.74 15.19 -3.55
N GLU A 81 12.13 16.14 -4.28
CA GLU A 81 12.86 17.02 -5.20
C GLU A 81 13.66 18.05 -4.39
N GLY A 82 14.84 17.65 -3.93
CA GLY A 82 15.79 18.48 -3.19
C GLY A 82 15.99 18.03 -1.73
N PRO A 83 17.08 18.48 -1.08
CA PRO A 83 17.34 18.13 0.31
C PRO A 83 16.17 18.60 1.19
N PRO A 84 15.81 17.85 2.25
CA PRO A 84 14.84 18.34 3.22
C PRO A 84 15.34 19.70 3.68
N LYS A 85 14.53 20.75 3.50
CA LYS A 85 14.86 22.07 4.02
C LYS A 85 14.99 21.90 5.53
N GLY A 86 16.25 21.93 5.99
CA GLY A 86 16.59 21.77 7.39
C GLY A 86 15.75 22.71 8.26
N THR A 87 15.18 22.15 9.30
CA THR A 87 14.69 22.88 10.47
C THR A 87 15.85 23.13 11.43
#